data_AF-A0A6A8ES79-F1
#
_entry.id   AF-A0A6A8ES79-F1
#
_cell.length_a   1.000
_cell.length_b   1.000
_cell.length_c   1.000
_cell.angle_alpha   90.00
_cell.angle_beta   90.00
_cell.angle_gamma   90.00
#
_symmetry.space_group_name_H-M   'P 1'
#
loop_
_entity.id
_entity.type
_entity.pdbx_description
1 polymer ?
#
loop_
_entity_poly.entity_id
_entity_poly.type
_entity_poly.pdbx_seq_one_letter_code
_entity_poly.pdbx_strand_id
1 'polypeptide(L)'
;MPEEQEPNIETLPIEDRDFDDFIIVDPMGGVPAIYVYFQKASVRDLEVDYYGNFEGRSRQGLYEVDHIPSKEAVRIYLKGTYPNLKDDIIEQMTDRVAAVAIPIEVHRQCSETYGGKNNSKFRTQDGGLVTQKVLDASNLEAAVDANWDVNAECLRNEYGVSDEKIEEIRAKLHELNRKAGLY
;
A
#
# COMPACT_ATOMS: atom_id res chain seq x y z
N MET A 1 45.10 40.69 -0.17
CA MET A 1 43.99 39.91 0.44
C MET A 1 43.28 39.21 -0.69
N PRO A 2 43.06 37.89 -0.66
CA PRO A 2 42.18 37.25 -1.63
C PRO A 2 40.74 37.65 -1.31
N GLU A 3 39.95 37.96 -2.34
CA GLU A 3 38.51 38.17 -2.23
C GLU A 3 37.84 36.86 -1.80
N GLU A 4 37.01 36.92 -0.76
CA GLU A 4 36.13 35.81 -0.39
C GLU A 4 35.10 35.62 -1.51
N GLN A 5 35.18 34.49 -2.22
CA GLN A 5 34.10 34.08 -3.11
C GLN A 5 32.90 33.72 -2.23
N GLU A 6 31.87 34.55 -2.24
CA GLU A 6 30.58 34.20 -1.65
C GLU A 6 30.05 32.93 -2.31
N PRO A 7 29.60 31.93 -1.52
CA PRO A 7 29.08 30.69 -2.07
C PRO A 7 27.82 31.02 -2.88
N ASN A 8 27.83 30.66 -4.16
CA ASN A 8 26.68 30.81 -5.03
C ASN A 8 25.64 29.75 -4.61
N ILE A 9 24.62 30.15 -3.84
CA ILE A 9 23.56 29.24 -3.37
C ILE A 9 22.48 29.18 -4.45
N GLU A 10 22.46 28.07 -5.20
CA GLU A 10 21.42 27.77 -6.16
C GLU A 10 20.37 26.88 -5.48
N THR A 11 19.21 27.45 -5.13
CA THR A 11 18.05 26.68 -4.65
C THR A 11 17.14 26.34 -5.83
N LEU A 12 17.17 25.08 -6.24
CA LEU A 12 16.14 24.53 -7.13
C LEU A 12 14.92 24.13 -6.29
N PRO A 13 13.68 24.36 -6.76
CA PRO A 13 12.50 23.89 -6.07
C PRO A 13 12.54 22.36 -6.02
N ILE A 14 12.67 21.84 -4.82
CA ILE A 14 12.64 20.42 -4.55
C ILE A 14 11.18 20.07 -4.27
N GLU A 15 10.55 19.39 -5.23
CA GLU A 15 9.23 18.78 -5.05
C GLU A 15 9.35 17.53 -4.15
N ASP A 16 8.31 17.32 -3.34
CA ASP A 16 8.06 16.21 -2.39
C ASP A 16 9.15 15.13 -2.31
N ARG A 17 9.93 15.14 -1.22
CA ARG A 17 10.98 14.15 -0.96
C ARG A 17 10.51 13.09 0.03
N ASP A 18 10.58 11.83 -0.38
CA ASP A 18 10.45 10.64 0.48
C ASP A 18 11.71 10.38 1.35
N PHE A 19 12.42 11.44 1.74
CA PHE A 19 13.66 11.34 2.51
C PHE A 19 13.88 12.54 3.43
N ASP A 20 14.46 12.28 4.59
CA ASP A 20 14.94 13.32 5.49
C ASP A 20 16.39 13.66 5.12
N ASP A 21 16.70 14.94 4.91
CA ASP A 21 18.06 15.40 4.68
C ASP A 21 18.57 16.34 5.77
N PHE A 22 19.87 16.25 6.02
CA PHE A 22 20.56 17.03 7.03
C PHE A 22 21.91 17.49 6.50
N ILE A 23 22.29 18.71 6.86
CA ILE A 23 23.67 19.15 6.78
C ILE A 23 24.23 19.06 8.20
N ILE A 24 25.11 18.11 8.43
CA ILE A 24 25.83 17.98 9.70
C ILE A 24 27.03 18.92 9.64
N VAL A 25 27.04 19.93 10.49
CA VAL A 25 28.11 20.92 10.61
C VAL A 25 28.90 20.66 11.89
N ASP A 26 30.21 20.50 11.79
CA ASP A 26 31.09 20.49 12.96
C ASP A 26 31.23 21.92 13.51
N PRO A 27 30.77 22.19 14.75
CA PRO A 27 30.86 23.53 15.34
C PRO A 27 32.30 24.01 15.55
N MET A 28 33.29 23.11 15.56
CA MET A 28 34.71 23.46 15.69
C MET A 28 35.43 23.60 14.34
N GLY A 29 34.78 23.28 13.23
CA GLY A 29 35.32 23.43 11.88
C GLY A 29 36.45 22.47 11.51
N GLY A 30 36.67 21.40 12.28
CA GLY A 30 37.67 20.37 12.01
C GLY A 30 37.24 19.38 10.93
N VAL A 31 35.92 19.25 10.70
CA VAL A 31 35.34 18.45 9.62
C VAL A 31 34.48 19.34 8.70
N PRO A 32 34.66 19.26 7.37
CA PRO A 32 33.78 19.95 6.42
C PRO A 32 32.32 19.52 6.62
N ALA A 33 31.38 20.43 6.34
CA ALA A 33 29.96 20.14 6.44
C ALA A 33 29.59 18.92 5.57
N ILE A 34 28.85 17.98 6.16
CA ILE A 34 28.48 16.71 5.53
C ILE A 34 26.98 16.77 5.20
N TYR A 35 26.65 16.61 3.92
CA TYR A 35 25.28 16.37 3.49
C TYR A 35 24.93 14.89 3.66
N VAL A 36 23.84 14.60 4.34
CA VAL A 36 23.32 13.25 4.57
C VAL A 36 21.84 13.23 4.20
N TYR A 37 21.39 12.13 3.60
CA TYR A 37 19.97 11.88 3.36
C TYR A 37 19.61 10.46 3.81
N PHE A 38 18.42 10.32 4.41
CA PHE A 38 17.87 9.06 4.87
C PHE A 38 16.63 8.72 4.05
N GLN A 39 16.69 7.62 3.30
CA GLN A 39 15.54 7.11 2.55
C GLN A 39 15.07 5.81 3.18
N LYS A 40 13.75 5.60 3.23
CA LYS A 40 13.19 4.29 3.65
C LYS A 40 13.63 3.20 2.67
N ALA A 41 13.85 1.99 3.18
CA ALA A 41 14.16 0.83 2.33
C ALA A 41 13.06 0.65 1.26
N SER A 42 13.46 0.34 0.03
CA SER A 42 12.51 0.10 -1.05
C SER A 42 11.57 -1.07 -0.72
N VAL A 43 10.41 -1.07 -1.34
CA VAL A 43 9.46 -2.18 -1.28
C VAL A 43 10.08 -3.41 -1.92
N ARG A 44 9.93 -4.58 -1.28
CA ARG A 44 10.42 -5.86 -1.79
C ARG A 44 9.31 -6.63 -2.49
N ASP A 45 9.72 -7.54 -3.37
CA ASP A 45 8.82 -8.46 -4.03
C ASP A 45 7.98 -9.26 -3.03
N LEU A 46 6.66 -9.32 -3.28
CA LEU A 46 5.68 -10.03 -2.45
C LEU A 46 5.76 -9.66 -0.96
N GLU A 47 6.19 -8.44 -0.66
CA GLU A 47 6.21 -7.93 0.69
C GLU A 47 4.79 -7.69 1.18
N VAL A 48 4.46 -8.26 2.35
CA VAL A 48 3.16 -8.11 2.99
C VAL A 48 3.32 -7.31 4.28
N ASP A 49 2.54 -6.25 4.44
CA ASP A 49 2.47 -5.42 5.63
C ASP A 49 1.16 -4.62 5.65
N TYR A 50 0.93 -3.77 6.64
CA TYR A 50 -0.14 -2.77 6.58
C TYR A 50 0.14 -1.74 5.47
N TYR A 51 -0.90 -1.29 4.77
CA TYR A 51 -0.75 -0.36 3.65
C TYR A 51 0.06 0.90 4.01
N GLY A 52 -0.20 1.51 5.17
CA GLY A 52 0.50 2.70 5.65
C GLY A 52 2.02 2.49 5.81
N ASN A 53 2.48 1.26 6.01
CA ASN A 53 3.92 0.97 6.12
C ASN A 53 4.65 1.01 4.76
N PHE A 54 3.91 1.05 3.64
CA PHE A 54 4.46 1.24 2.31
C PHE A 54 4.57 2.72 1.91
N GLU A 55 3.99 3.65 2.67
CA GLU A 55 4.03 5.08 2.35
C GLU A 55 5.45 5.65 2.47
N GLY A 56 5.86 6.43 1.46
CA GLY A 56 7.21 6.98 1.33
C GLY A 56 8.30 5.94 1.05
N ARG A 57 7.94 4.71 0.69
CA ARG A 57 8.91 3.69 0.24
C ARG A 57 8.90 3.62 -1.29
N SER A 58 10.08 3.73 -1.89
CA SER A 58 10.24 3.56 -3.34
C SER A 58 9.78 2.15 -3.75
N ARG A 59 8.91 2.09 -4.77
CA ARG A 59 8.47 0.86 -5.43
C ARG A 59 9.30 0.50 -6.66
N GLN A 60 10.35 1.28 -6.92
CA GLN A 60 11.32 1.09 -8.00
C GLN A 60 10.74 1.07 -9.42
N GLY A 61 9.46 1.44 -9.59
CA GLY A 61 8.73 1.25 -10.85
C GLY A 61 8.50 -0.22 -11.21
N LEU A 62 8.61 -1.14 -10.23
CA LEU A 62 8.43 -2.58 -10.42
C LEU A 62 7.14 -3.09 -9.75
N TYR A 63 6.73 -2.45 -8.65
CA TYR A 63 5.65 -2.94 -7.81
C TYR A 63 4.53 -1.91 -7.63
N GLU A 64 3.32 -2.43 -7.47
CA GLU A 64 2.19 -1.71 -6.90
C GLU A 64 1.75 -2.43 -5.61
N VAL A 65 1.12 -1.69 -4.69
CA VAL A 65 0.71 -2.23 -3.39
C VAL A 65 -0.80 -2.35 -3.39
N ASP A 66 -1.27 -3.59 -3.30
CA ASP A 66 -2.68 -3.95 -3.37
C ASP A 66 -3.25 -4.17 -1.96
N HIS A 67 -4.42 -3.59 -1.67
CA HIS A 67 -5.12 -3.81 -0.41
C HIS A 67 -5.92 -5.11 -0.49
N ILE A 68 -5.71 -6.01 0.46
CA ILE A 68 -6.43 -7.28 0.51
C ILE A 68 -7.03 -7.44 1.92
N PRO A 69 -8.36 -7.29 2.08
CA PRO A 69 -9.36 -7.10 1.01
C PRO A 69 -9.35 -5.66 0.48
N SER A 70 -10.05 -5.41 -0.63
CA SER A 70 -10.04 -4.11 -1.29
C SER A 70 -10.36 -2.93 -0.35
N LYS A 71 -9.63 -1.81 -0.50
CA LYS A 71 -9.79 -0.60 0.33
C LYS A 71 -11.24 -0.13 0.43
N GLU A 72 -11.97 -0.19 -0.68
CA GLU A 72 -13.37 0.23 -0.74
C GLU A 72 -14.32 -0.71 0.01
N ALA A 73 -14.08 -2.03 -0.01
CA ALA A 73 -14.86 -2.97 0.79
C ALA A 73 -14.65 -2.70 2.29
N VAL A 74 -13.40 -2.47 2.71
CA VAL A 74 -13.10 -2.10 4.10
C VAL A 74 -13.74 -0.76 4.46
N ARG A 75 -13.69 0.25 3.58
CA ARG A 75 -14.35 1.55 3.79
C ARG A 75 -15.85 1.37 4.05
N ILE A 76 -16.53 0.55 3.25
CA ILE A 76 -17.97 0.26 3.40
C ILE A 76 -18.23 -0.43 4.75
N TYR A 77 -17.45 -1.46 5.07
CA TYR A 77 -17.54 -2.17 6.35
C TYR A 77 -17.38 -1.21 7.54
N LEU A 78 -16.32 -0.39 7.55
CA LEU A 78 -16.03 0.53 8.64
C LEU A 78 -17.10 1.61 8.80
N LYS A 79 -17.65 2.15 7.70
CA LYS A 79 -18.78 3.10 7.76
C LYS A 79 -20.06 2.46 8.31
N GLY A 80 -20.29 1.17 8.03
CA GLY A 80 -21.41 0.41 8.60
C GLY A 80 -21.23 0.12 10.09
N THR A 81 -20.02 -0.27 10.50
CA THR A 81 -19.69 -0.62 11.89
C THR A 81 -19.59 0.62 12.80
N TYR A 82 -19.06 1.72 12.27
CA TYR A 82 -18.79 2.95 13.03
C TYR A 82 -19.44 4.19 12.37
N PRO A 83 -20.78 4.28 12.30
CA PRO A 83 -21.49 5.30 11.53
C PRO A 83 -21.28 6.74 12.02
N ASN A 84 -20.75 6.91 13.23
CA ASN A 84 -20.51 8.23 13.84
C ASN A 84 -19.06 8.71 13.70
N LEU A 85 -18.16 7.87 13.18
CA LEU A 85 -16.79 8.29 12.91
C LEU A 85 -16.76 9.18 11.67
N LYS A 86 -15.85 10.16 11.69
CA LYS A 86 -15.63 11.03 10.55
C LYS A 86 -14.90 10.28 9.44
N ASP A 87 -15.13 10.70 8.20
CA ASP A 87 -14.55 10.06 7.01
C ASP A 87 -13.02 10.06 7.00
N ASP A 88 -12.37 11.06 7.57
CA ASP A 88 -10.90 11.14 7.71
C ASP A 88 -10.34 10.07 8.66
N ILE A 89 -11.07 9.75 9.73
CA ILE A 89 -10.72 8.66 10.64
C ILE A 89 -10.93 7.31 9.97
N ILE A 90 -12.03 7.15 9.21
CA ILE A 90 -12.27 5.93 8.43
C ILE A 90 -11.13 5.72 7.43
N GLU A 91 -10.67 6.77 6.75
CA GLU A 91 -9.56 6.68 5.81
C GLU A 91 -8.28 6.23 6.50
N GLN A 92 -7.91 6.83 7.64
CA GLN A 92 -6.74 6.42 8.42
C GLN A 92 -6.83 4.96 8.90
N MET A 93 -8.03 4.48 9.20
CA MET A 93 -8.23 3.07 9.56
C MET A 93 -8.00 2.14 8.36
N THR A 94 -8.29 2.58 7.13
CA THR A 94 -8.00 1.78 5.94
C THR A 94 -6.50 1.61 5.67
N ASP A 95 -5.64 2.50 6.18
CA ASP A 95 -4.17 2.35 6.05
C ASP A 95 -3.63 1.20 6.94
N ARG A 96 -4.44 0.70 7.87
CA ARG A 96 -4.15 -0.48 8.72
C ARG A 96 -4.71 -1.78 8.15
N VAL A 97 -5.14 -1.77 6.89
CA VAL A 97 -5.52 -2.99 6.15
C VAL A 97 -4.27 -3.67 5.62
N ALA A 98 -4.26 -5.00 5.64
CA ALA A 98 -3.17 -5.76 5.06
C ALA A 98 -3.06 -5.49 3.54
N ALA A 99 -1.84 -5.34 3.08
CA ALA A 99 -1.53 -5.08 1.70
C ALA A 99 -0.29 -5.89 1.27
N VAL A 100 -0.22 -6.16 -0.02
CA VAL A 100 0.87 -6.92 -0.63
C VAL A 100 1.44 -6.17 -1.82
N ALA A 101 2.77 -6.08 -1.87
CA ALA A 101 3.50 -5.58 -3.02
C ALA A 101 3.54 -6.64 -4.11
N ILE A 102 2.91 -6.37 -5.25
CA ILE A 102 2.86 -7.26 -6.39
C ILE A 102 3.43 -6.56 -7.64
N PRO A 103 3.95 -7.31 -8.62
CA PRO A 103 4.38 -6.73 -9.88
C PRO A 103 3.28 -5.89 -10.53
N ILE A 104 3.67 -4.79 -11.16
CA ILE A 104 2.73 -3.87 -11.81
C ILE A 104 1.82 -4.59 -12.80
N GLU A 105 2.36 -5.53 -13.57
CA GLU A 105 1.59 -6.28 -14.56
C GLU A 105 0.49 -7.11 -13.91
N VAL A 106 0.80 -7.78 -12.79
CA VAL A 106 -0.18 -8.57 -12.02
C VAL A 106 -1.28 -7.67 -11.46
N HIS A 107 -0.92 -6.54 -10.84
CA HIS A 107 -1.92 -5.64 -10.27
C HIS A 107 -2.87 -5.12 -11.36
N ARG A 108 -2.33 -4.72 -12.51
CA ARG A 108 -3.13 -4.17 -13.61
C ARG A 108 -4.04 -5.19 -14.27
N GLN A 109 -3.51 -6.38 -14.54
CA GLN A 109 -4.23 -7.41 -15.29
C GLN A 109 -5.22 -8.17 -14.40
N CYS A 110 -4.79 -8.54 -13.21
CA CYS A 110 -5.48 -9.56 -12.43
C CYS A 110 -6.22 -8.98 -11.25
N SER A 111 -5.61 -8.08 -10.48
CA SER A 111 -6.25 -7.56 -9.27
C SER A 111 -7.64 -6.98 -9.55
N GLU A 112 -8.59 -7.39 -8.72
CA GLU A 112 -9.96 -6.90 -8.71
C GLU A 112 -10.06 -5.47 -8.18
N THR A 113 -9.04 -5.02 -7.43
CA THR A 113 -8.97 -3.68 -6.86
C THR A 113 -8.48 -2.66 -7.89
N TYR A 114 -7.76 -3.11 -8.92
CA TYR A 114 -7.27 -2.25 -9.98
C TYR A 114 -8.39 -1.83 -10.97
N GLY A 115 -8.43 -0.54 -11.30
CA GLY A 115 -9.33 -0.01 -12.33
C GLY A 115 -10.83 -0.07 -12.00
N GLY A 116 -11.20 -0.33 -10.74
CA GLY A 116 -12.60 -0.38 -10.31
C GLY A 116 -13.37 -1.60 -10.80
N LYS A 117 -12.69 -2.72 -11.09
CA LYS A 117 -13.34 -3.99 -11.49
C LYS A 117 -14.36 -4.48 -10.44
N ASN A 118 -14.14 -4.17 -9.16
CA ASN A 118 -15.08 -4.44 -8.07
C ASN A 118 -16.37 -3.58 -8.06
N ASN A 119 -16.57 -2.69 -9.05
CA ASN A 119 -17.83 -1.94 -9.23
C ASN A 119 -18.87 -2.69 -10.08
N SER A 120 -18.54 -3.88 -10.59
CA SER A 120 -19.48 -4.74 -11.30
C SER A 120 -20.73 -4.99 -10.45
N LYS A 121 -21.90 -4.82 -11.05
CA LYS A 121 -23.21 -4.98 -10.39
C LYS A 121 -23.79 -6.36 -10.71
N PHE A 122 -24.11 -7.11 -9.68
CA PHE A 122 -24.77 -8.41 -9.78
C PHE A 122 -26.22 -8.30 -9.35
N ARG A 123 -27.10 -9.05 -10.01
CA ARG A 123 -28.50 -9.18 -9.60
C ARG A 123 -28.61 -10.16 -8.44
N THR A 124 -29.25 -9.74 -7.38
CA THR A 124 -29.59 -10.58 -6.24
C THR A 124 -30.87 -11.38 -6.52
N GLN A 125 -31.11 -12.45 -5.75
CA GLN A 125 -32.27 -13.35 -5.96
C GLN A 125 -33.63 -12.63 -5.79
N ASP A 126 -33.66 -11.54 -5.02
CA ASP A 126 -34.80 -10.65 -4.81
C ASP A 126 -34.91 -9.53 -5.88
N GLY A 127 -34.06 -9.53 -6.89
CA GLY A 127 -34.10 -8.59 -8.02
C GLY A 127 -33.38 -7.27 -7.78
N GLY A 128 -32.73 -7.09 -6.62
CA GLY A 128 -31.85 -5.97 -6.32
C GLY A 128 -30.54 -6.01 -7.13
N LEU A 129 -29.76 -4.92 -7.04
CA LEU A 129 -28.41 -4.83 -7.61
C LEU A 129 -27.41 -4.60 -6.48
N VAL A 130 -26.41 -5.47 -6.37
CA VAL A 130 -25.31 -5.37 -5.41
C VAL A 130 -23.98 -5.32 -6.14
N THR A 131 -23.06 -4.46 -5.69
CA THR A 131 -21.69 -4.42 -6.24
C THR A 131 -20.78 -5.39 -5.51
N GLN A 132 -19.73 -5.91 -6.16
CA GLN A 132 -18.75 -6.80 -5.50
C GLN A 132 -18.23 -6.21 -4.19
N LYS A 133 -17.82 -4.94 -4.17
CA LYS A 133 -17.35 -4.26 -2.95
C LYS A 133 -18.34 -4.26 -1.77
N VAL A 134 -19.64 -4.35 -2.02
CA VAL A 134 -20.67 -4.43 -0.97
C VAL A 134 -20.79 -5.87 -0.46
N LEU A 135 -20.64 -6.86 -1.34
CA LEU A 135 -20.56 -8.26 -0.95
C LEU A 135 -19.29 -8.50 -0.12
N ASP A 136 -18.14 -8.03 -0.61
CA ASP A 136 -16.86 -8.13 0.10
C ASP A 136 -16.92 -7.48 1.47
N ALA A 137 -17.56 -6.30 1.58
CA ALA A 137 -17.74 -5.60 2.86
C ALA A 137 -18.60 -6.38 3.87
N SER A 138 -19.46 -7.31 3.41
CA SER A 138 -20.29 -8.12 4.30
C SER A 138 -19.53 -9.29 4.93
N ASN A 139 -18.41 -9.71 4.32
CA ASN A 139 -17.52 -10.73 4.84
C ASN A 139 -16.08 -10.46 4.37
N LEU A 140 -15.36 -9.65 5.13
CA LEU A 140 -13.98 -9.26 4.82
C LEU A 140 -13.01 -10.45 4.82
N GLU A 141 -13.26 -11.48 5.64
CA GLU A 141 -12.41 -12.68 5.67
C GLU A 141 -12.50 -13.44 4.34
N ALA A 142 -13.72 -13.68 3.83
CA ALA A 142 -13.92 -14.31 2.52
C ALA A 142 -13.40 -13.42 1.38
N ALA A 143 -13.51 -12.09 1.51
CA ALA A 143 -13.00 -11.16 0.51
C ALA A 143 -11.46 -11.20 0.39
N VAL A 144 -10.74 -11.44 1.49
CA VAL A 144 -9.28 -11.64 1.46
C VAL A 144 -8.93 -12.82 0.57
N ASP A 145 -9.61 -13.95 0.77
CA ASP A 145 -9.35 -15.16 -0.02
C ASP A 145 -9.68 -14.95 -1.50
N ALA A 146 -10.85 -14.38 -1.79
CA ALA A 146 -11.27 -14.14 -3.17
C ALA A 146 -10.34 -13.15 -3.90
N ASN A 147 -10.03 -12.01 -3.29
CA ASN A 147 -9.15 -11.02 -3.92
C ASN A 147 -7.72 -11.58 -4.09
N TRP A 148 -7.22 -12.36 -3.11
CA TRP A 148 -5.88 -12.96 -3.19
C TRP A 148 -5.81 -14.08 -4.24
N ASP A 149 -6.84 -14.92 -4.37
CA ASP A 149 -6.87 -16.04 -5.32
C ASP A 149 -6.63 -15.56 -6.76
N VAL A 150 -7.23 -14.42 -7.13
CA VAL A 150 -7.07 -13.82 -8.46
C VAL A 150 -5.62 -13.36 -8.69
N ASN A 151 -5.00 -12.71 -7.71
CA ASN A 151 -3.59 -12.33 -7.80
C ASN A 151 -2.67 -13.56 -7.82
N ALA A 152 -2.97 -14.57 -7.00
CA ALA A 152 -2.20 -15.80 -6.87
C ALA A 152 -2.19 -16.63 -8.17
N GLU A 153 -3.31 -16.69 -8.89
CA GLU A 153 -3.37 -17.35 -10.20
C GLU A 153 -2.38 -16.73 -11.19
N CYS A 154 -2.34 -15.41 -11.29
CA CYS A 154 -1.40 -14.72 -12.19
C CYS A 154 0.04 -14.84 -11.72
N LEU A 155 0.30 -14.74 -10.41
CA LEU A 155 1.64 -14.93 -9.86
C LEU A 155 2.20 -16.32 -10.14
N ARG A 156 1.36 -17.37 -10.07
CA ARG A 156 1.74 -18.73 -10.48
C ARG A 156 2.08 -18.79 -11.96
N ASN A 157 1.16 -18.32 -12.80
CA ASN A 157 1.24 -18.52 -14.24
C ASN A 157 2.31 -17.67 -14.92
N GLU A 158 2.51 -16.43 -14.47
CA GLU A 158 3.39 -15.46 -15.11
C GLU A 158 4.75 -15.33 -14.42
N TYR A 159 4.82 -15.55 -13.11
CA TYR A 159 6.04 -15.34 -12.31
C TYR A 159 6.57 -16.63 -11.67
N GLY A 160 5.87 -17.77 -11.84
CA GLY A 160 6.32 -19.06 -11.31
C GLY A 160 6.39 -19.12 -9.78
N VAL A 161 5.61 -18.30 -9.09
CA VAL A 161 5.56 -18.29 -7.63
C VAL A 161 5.00 -19.61 -7.12
N SER A 162 5.66 -20.23 -6.15
CA SER A 162 5.25 -21.54 -5.63
C SER A 162 3.99 -21.44 -4.77
N ASP A 163 3.21 -22.53 -4.71
CA ASP A 163 2.00 -22.59 -3.88
C ASP A 163 2.31 -22.38 -2.40
N GLU A 164 3.46 -22.85 -1.92
CA GLU A 164 3.87 -22.61 -0.53
C GLU A 164 4.03 -21.11 -0.25
N LYS A 165 4.59 -20.35 -1.19
CA LYS A 165 4.77 -18.90 -1.04
C LYS A 165 3.44 -18.15 -1.13
N ILE A 166 2.56 -18.57 -2.04
CA ILE A 166 1.19 -18.02 -2.15
C ILE A 166 0.42 -18.20 -0.84
N GLU A 167 0.50 -19.37 -0.22
CA GLU A 167 -0.20 -19.65 1.03
C GLU A 167 0.45 -19.00 2.25
N GLU A 168 1.78 -18.82 2.25
CA GLU A 168 2.49 -18.01 3.26
C GLU A 168 1.98 -16.55 3.24
N ILE A 169 1.82 -15.98 2.04
CA ILE A 169 1.29 -14.61 1.87
C ILE A 169 -0.17 -14.54 2.33
N ARG A 170 -1.01 -15.50 1.92
CA ARG A 170 -2.41 -15.58 2.36
C ARG A 170 -2.52 -15.61 3.88
N ALA A 171 -1.74 -16.47 4.53
CA ALA A 171 -1.73 -16.59 5.98
C ALA A 171 -1.34 -15.27 6.66
N LYS A 172 -0.35 -14.56 6.10
CA LYS A 172 0.11 -13.26 6.63
C LYS A 172 -0.90 -12.13 6.42
N LEU A 173 -1.59 -12.09 5.28
CA LEU A 173 -2.70 -11.15 5.03
C LEU A 173 -3.78 -11.31 6.10
N HIS A 174 -4.21 -12.56 6.33
CA HIS A 174 -5.19 -12.89 7.36
C HIS A 174 -4.70 -12.56 8.78
N GLU A 175 -3.44 -12.84 9.10
CA GLU A 175 -2.85 -12.50 10.40
C GLU A 175 -2.93 -10.99 10.68
N LEU A 176 -2.55 -10.16 9.71
CA LEU A 176 -2.57 -8.70 9.84
C LEU A 176 -3.99 -8.16 9.98
N ASN A 177 -4.92 -8.63 9.14
CA ASN A 177 -6.32 -8.17 9.20
C ASN A 177 -7.02 -8.56 10.51
N ARG A 178 -6.75 -9.75 11.06
CA ARG A 178 -7.21 -10.12 12.41
C ARG A 178 -6.61 -9.23 13.49
N LYS A 179 -5.30 -8.93 13.41
CA LYS A 179 -4.65 -8.01 14.37
C LYS A 179 -5.16 -6.58 14.26
N ALA A 180 -5.62 -6.15 13.08
CA ALA A 180 -6.29 -4.88 12.85
C ALA A 180 -7.75 -4.87 13.34
N GLY A 181 -8.32 -6.03 13.70
CA GLY A 181 -9.68 -6.16 14.19
C GLY A 181 -10.75 -6.05 13.10
N LEU A 182 -10.42 -6.44 11.87
CA LEU A 182 -11.37 -6.43 10.76
C LEU A 182 -12.33 -7.64 10.79
N TYR A 183 -11.90 -8.75 11.38
CA TYR A 183 -12.67 -9.96 11.65
C TYR A 183 -11.98 -10.82 12.71
#